data_AF-A0A510JAH2-F1
#
_entry.id   AF-A0A510JAH2-F1
#
_cell.length_a   1.000
_cell.length_b   1.000
_cell.length_c   1.000
_cell.angle_alpha   90.00
_cell.angle_beta   90.00
_cell.angle_gamma   90.00
#
_symmetry.space_group_name_H-M   'P 1'
#
loop_
_entity.id
_entity.type
_entity.pdbx_description
1 polymer ?
#
loop_
_entity_poly.entity_id
_entity_poly.type
_entity_poly.pdbx_seq_one_letter_code
_entity_poly.pdbx_strand_id
1 'polypeptide(L)'
;MENKIRYTKTGKKIEIYEFDAKLHQKVIMQKKQFEEHIIKKHPEITLEIIDVILNNPDYVTKRSNSKKEHFYQKKIDKLHYFVVVSSHKNIRHLRFILTAFSVDDKEFLKEKNVYYKYVGYIDYDNNTY
;
A
#
# COMPACT_ATOMS: atom_id res chain seq x y z
N MET A 1 5.83 -9.86 2.04
CA MET A 1 6.90 -8.86 2.29
C MET A 1 8.28 -9.49 2.36
N GLU A 2 9.26 -8.93 1.64
CA GLU A 2 10.66 -9.37 1.65
C GLU A 2 11.62 -8.20 1.97
N ASN A 3 12.64 -8.46 2.77
CA ASN A 3 13.69 -7.49 3.09
C ASN A 3 14.85 -7.63 2.10
N LYS A 4 15.21 -6.53 1.40
CA LYS A 4 16.24 -6.54 0.36
C LYS A 4 17.19 -5.37 0.49
N ILE A 5 18.40 -5.57 -0.05
CA ILE A 5 19.37 -4.50 -0.28
C ILE A 5 19.31 -4.11 -1.75
N ARG A 6 19.25 -2.81 -2.03
CA ARG A 6 19.40 -2.24 -3.37
C ARG A 6 20.54 -1.22 -3.37
N TYR A 7 21.05 -0.93 -4.57
CA TYR A 7 22.04 0.10 -4.79
C TYR A 7 21.47 1.20 -5.70
N THR A 8 21.74 2.45 -5.38
CA THR A 8 21.43 3.57 -6.28
C THR A 8 22.35 3.55 -7.50
N LYS A 9 22.06 4.38 -8.50
CA LYS A 9 22.98 4.63 -9.63
C LYS A 9 24.37 5.12 -9.18
N THR A 10 24.46 5.75 -8.01
CA THR A 10 25.72 6.22 -7.41
C THR A 10 26.40 5.17 -6.53
N GLY A 11 25.90 3.92 -6.49
CA GLY A 11 26.44 2.84 -5.67
C GLY A 11 26.07 2.91 -4.19
N LYS A 12 25.22 3.85 -3.77
CA LYS A 12 24.78 3.95 -2.37
C LYS A 12 23.88 2.76 -2.02
N LYS A 13 24.25 2.03 -0.97
CA LYS A 13 23.45 0.95 -0.38
C LYS A 13 22.17 1.52 0.25
N ILE A 14 21.03 0.92 -0.07
CA ILE A 14 19.73 1.24 0.49
C ILE A 14 19.05 -0.05 0.90
N GLU A 15 18.55 -0.09 2.13
CA GLU A 15 17.73 -1.19 2.61
C GLU A 15 16.26 -0.91 2.33
N ILE A 16 15.57 -1.90 1.80
CA ILE A 16 14.17 -1.78 1.38
C ILE A 16 13.33 -2.96 1.87
N TYR A 17 12.04 -2.69 1.99
CA TYR A 17 10.99 -3.70 2.00
C TYR A 17 10.38 -3.78 0.61
N GLU A 18 10.21 -4.98 0.09
CA GLU A 18 9.53 -5.29 -1.15
C GLU A 18 8.20 -5.99 -0.85
N PHE A 19 7.14 -5.52 -1.50
CA PHE A 19 5.76 -5.98 -1.34
C PHE A 19 5.17 -6.29 -2.71
N ASP A 20 4.30 -7.28 -2.74
CA ASP A 20 3.37 -7.46 -3.83
C ASP A 20 2.13 -6.61 -3.57
N ALA A 21 1.49 -6.12 -4.63
CA ALA A 21 0.24 -5.39 -4.49
C ALA A 21 -0.75 -5.78 -5.58
N LYS A 22 -2.04 -5.74 -5.22
CA LYS A 22 -3.14 -6.23 -6.05
C LYS A 22 -3.20 -5.58 -7.44
N LEU A 23 -3.02 -4.26 -7.51
CA LEU A 23 -3.00 -3.52 -8.78
C LEU A 23 -1.57 -3.34 -9.33
N HIS A 24 -0.56 -3.26 -8.46
CA HIS A 24 0.83 -3.05 -8.86
C HIS A 24 1.68 -4.25 -8.45
N GLN A 25 2.09 -5.06 -9.44
CA GLN A 25 2.86 -6.29 -9.23
C GLN A 25 4.03 -6.16 -8.25
N LYS A 26 4.70 -4.99 -8.18
CA LYS A 26 5.81 -4.75 -7.26
C LYS A 26 5.81 -3.35 -6.68
N VAL A 27 5.80 -3.26 -5.35
CA VAL A 27 5.88 -2.02 -4.58
C VAL A 27 7.05 -2.10 -3.59
N ILE A 28 7.82 -1.02 -3.44
CA ILE A 28 8.93 -0.98 -2.50
C ILE A 28 8.82 0.20 -1.54
N MET A 29 9.46 0.06 -0.38
CA MET A 29 9.58 1.10 0.64
C MET A 29 10.99 1.07 1.22
N GLN A 30 11.60 2.23 1.47
CA GLN A 30 12.88 2.26 2.17
C GLN A 30 12.66 1.96 3.66
N LYS A 31 13.53 1.18 4.29
CA LYS A 31 13.39 0.88 5.73
C LYS A 31 13.37 2.13 6.59
N LYS A 32 14.29 3.06 6.30
CA LYS A 32 14.37 4.36 6.97
C LYS A 32 13.05 5.13 6.93
N GLN A 33 12.31 5.04 5.82
CA GLN A 33 11.01 5.69 5.69
C GLN A 33 9.96 5.06 6.61
N PHE A 34 9.98 3.73 6.77
CA PHE A 34 9.11 3.07 7.73
C PHE A 34 9.46 3.47 9.17
N GLU A 35 10.74 3.34 9.54
CA GLU A 35 11.24 3.52 10.91
C GLU A 35 11.23 4.97 11.40
N GLU A 36 11.47 5.94 10.52
CA GLU A 36 11.59 7.35 10.91
C GLU A 36 10.36 8.19 10.60
N HIS A 37 9.47 7.74 9.72
CA HIS A 37 8.30 8.51 9.31
C HIS A 37 7.00 7.80 9.63
N ILE A 38 6.79 6.60 9.10
CA ILE A 38 5.50 5.91 9.19
C ILE A 38 5.24 5.48 10.64
N ILE A 39 6.09 4.65 11.22
CA ILE A 39 5.85 4.10 12.57
C ILE A 39 5.88 5.18 13.66
N LYS A 40 6.66 6.25 13.47
CA LYS A 40 6.72 7.36 14.43
C LYS A 40 5.45 8.21 14.44
N LYS A 41 4.79 8.38 13.30
CA LYS A 41 3.57 9.20 13.18
C LYS A 41 2.30 8.37 13.29
N HIS A 42 2.38 7.11 12.88
CA HIS A 42 1.30 6.15 12.82
C HIS A 42 1.78 4.83 13.43
N PRO A 43 1.91 4.74 14.77
CA PRO A 43 2.41 3.55 15.45
C PRO A 43 1.56 2.29 15.20
N GLU A 44 0.29 2.48 14.85
CA GLU A 44 -0.64 1.42 14.45
C GLU A 44 -0.30 0.80 13.09
N ILE A 45 0.54 1.45 12.27
CA ILE A 45 0.91 0.95 10.95
C ILE A 45 2.13 0.04 11.06
N THR A 46 1.90 -1.27 11.01
CA THR A 46 2.96 -2.28 10.93
C THR A 46 3.25 -2.70 9.48
N LEU A 47 4.36 -3.40 9.26
CA LEU A 47 4.70 -3.96 7.95
C LEU A 47 3.67 -5.00 7.49
N GLU A 48 3.10 -5.76 8.43
CA GLU A 48 2.04 -6.74 8.17
C GLU A 48 0.76 -6.05 7.70
N ILE A 49 0.37 -4.95 8.35
CA ILE A 49 -0.79 -4.15 7.93
C ILE A 49 -0.59 -3.61 6.51
N ILE A 50 0.60 -3.09 6.19
CA ILE A 50 0.94 -2.63 4.84
C ILE A 50 0.82 -3.78 3.82
N ASP A 51 1.39 -4.95 4.11
CA ASP A 51 1.36 -6.11 3.23
C ASP A 51 -0.08 -6.61 2.98
N VAL A 52 -0.91 -6.67 4.03
CA VAL A 52 -2.32 -7.04 3.94
C VAL A 52 -3.10 -6.05 3.06
N ILE A 53 -2.91 -4.75 3.28
CA ILE A 53 -3.62 -3.70 2.51
C ILE A 53 -3.21 -3.74 1.04
N LEU A 54 -1.93 -3.97 0.74
CA LEU A 54 -1.46 -4.02 -0.65
C LEU A 54 -1.96 -5.27 -1.37
N ASN A 55 -1.95 -6.43 -0.72
CA ASN A 55 -2.36 -7.70 -1.32
C ASN A 55 -3.88 -7.84 -1.44
N ASN A 56 -4.64 -7.36 -0.45
CA ASN A 56 -6.09 -7.49 -0.39
C ASN A 56 -6.77 -6.16 0.02
N PRO A 57 -6.63 -5.08 -0.76
CA PRO A 57 -7.31 -3.82 -0.49
C PRO A 57 -8.82 -3.98 -0.68
N ASP A 58 -9.63 -3.26 0.08
CA ASP A 58 -11.06 -3.11 -0.23
C ASP A 58 -11.24 -2.17 -1.42
N TYR A 59 -10.40 -1.13 -1.49
CA TYR A 59 -10.44 -0.12 -2.54
C TYR A 59 -9.04 0.30 -3.00
N VAL A 60 -8.92 0.59 -4.29
CA VAL A 60 -7.76 1.30 -4.85
C VAL A 60 -8.23 2.50 -5.67
N THR A 61 -7.67 3.68 -5.41
CA THR A 61 -8.08 4.91 -6.12
C THR A 61 -7.62 4.91 -7.58
N LYS A 62 -8.38 5.64 -8.41
CA LYS A 62 -8.03 5.85 -9.82
C LYS A 62 -6.76 6.69 -9.92
N ARG A 63 -5.92 6.38 -10.91
CA ARG A 63 -4.89 7.31 -11.37
C ARG A 63 -5.59 8.54 -11.94
N SER A 64 -5.27 9.74 -11.46
CA SER A 64 -5.70 10.96 -12.14
C SER A 64 -4.58 11.46 -13.06
N ASN A 65 -4.94 12.30 -14.04
CA ASN A 65 -3.94 12.91 -14.92
C ASN A 65 -2.98 13.84 -14.16
N SER A 66 -3.46 14.46 -13.06
CA SER A 66 -2.70 15.38 -12.22
C SER A 66 -2.00 14.70 -11.04
N LYS A 67 -2.56 13.60 -10.50
CA LYS A 67 -2.04 12.87 -9.33
C LYS A 67 -1.65 11.45 -9.73
N LYS A 68 -0.35 11.18 -9.65
CA LYS A 68 0.26 9.89 -10.03
C LYS A 68 0.24 8.86 -8.89
N GLU A 69 -0.44 9.19 -7.80
CA GLU A 69 -0.56 8.40 -6.59
C GLU A 69 -1.80 7.51 -6.65
N HIS A 70 -1.69 6.35 -6.03
CA HIS A 70 -2.77 5.42 -5.77
C HIS A 70 -2.88 5.21 -4.26
N PHE A 71 -4.09 5.28 -3.74
CA PHE A 71 -4.39 4.99 -2.35
C PHE A 71 -5.00 3.60 -2.32
N TYR A 72 -4.30 2.67 -1.67
CA TYR A 72 -4.85 1.38 -1.29
C TYR A 72 -5.52 1.56 0.06
N GLN A 73 -6.76 1.14 0.18
CA GLN A 73 -7.53 1.27 1.41
C GLN A 73 -8.01 -0.11 1.84
N LYS A 74 -7.90 -0.39 3.14
CA LYS A 74 -8.60 -1.50 3.78
C LYS A 74 -9.21 -1.07 5.10
N LYS A 75 -10.44 -1.49 5.36
CA LYS A 75 -11.06 -1.36 6.67
C LYS A 75 -10.68 -2.58 7.52
N ILE A 76 -10.08 -2.32 8.68
CA ILE A 76 -9.80 -3.34 9.69
C ILE A 76 -10.42 -2.82 10.99
N ASP A 77 -11.35 -3.60 11.54
CA ASP A 77 -12.21 -3.21 12.65
C ASP A 77 -12.96 -1.88 12.41
N LYS A 78 -12.63 -0.85 13.18
CA LYS A 78 -13.26 0.48 13.12
C LYS A 78 -12.45 1.48 12.30
N LEU A 79 -11.24 1.11 11.88
CA LEU A 79 -10.30 2.03 11.24
C LEU A 79 -10.20 1.78 9.74
N HIS A 80 -10.09 2.86 8.99
CA HIS A 80 -9.74 2.85 7.58
C HIS A 80 -8.24 3.06 7.44
N TYR A 81 -7.54 2.04 6.98
CA TYR A 81 -6.11 2.08 6.75
C TYR A 81 -5.80 2.40 5.29
N PHE A 82 -4.75 3.18 5.08
CA PHE A 82 -4.33 3.67 3.78
C PHE A 82 -2.86 3.40 3.53
N VAL A 83 -2.52 2.93 2.33
CA VAL A 83 -1.15 2.88 1.82
C VAL A 83 -1.09 3.70 0.53
N VAL A 84 -0.26 4.75 0.54
CA VAL A 84 -0.11 5.67 -0.59
C VAL A 84 1.05 5.22 -1.44
N VAL A 85 0.75 4.84 -2.68
CA VAL A 85 1.69 4.27 -3.64
C VAL A 85 1.87 5.20 -4.82
N SER A 86 3.11 5.57 -5.15
CA SER A 86 3.42 6.45 -6.26
C SER A 86 4.35 5.81 -7.30
N SER A 87 4.36 6.38 -8.49
CA SER A 87 5.26 6.01 -9.58
C SER A 87 6.38 7.03 -9.72
N HIS A 88 7.58 6.55 -10.04
CA HIS A 88 8.70 7.42 -10.39
C HIS A 88 8.80 7.57 -11.90
N LYS A 89 8.98 8.79 -12.41
CA LYS A 89 8.95 9.08 -13.87
C LYS A 89 9.92 8.22 -14.69
N ASN A 90 11.04 7.81 -14.08
CA ASN A 90 12.13 7.13 -14.76
C ASN A 90 12.24 5.62 -14.46
N ILE A 91 11.31 5.05 -13.68
CA ILE A 91 11.36 3.62 -13.32
C ILE A 91 10.01 3.01 -13.67
N ARG A 92 9.97 2.32 -14.80
CA ARG A 92 8.78 1.61 -15.28
C ARG A 92 8.51 0.40 -14.37
N HIS A 93 7.23 0.07 -14.16
CA HIS A 93 6.76 -1.08 -13.40
C HIS A 93 7.12 -1.16 -11.90
N LEU A 94 8.00 -0.29 -11.38
CA LEU A 94 8.24 -0.16 -9.95
C LEU A 94 7.34 0.91 -9.35
N ARG A 95 6.88 0.65 -8.13
CA ARG A 95 6.13 1.60 -7.32
C ARG A 95 6.76 1.78 -5.96
N PHE A 96 6.48 2.93 -5.36
CA PHE A 96 7.05 3.32 -4.09
C PHE A 96 5.94 3.66 -3.11
N ILE A 97 6.00 3.12 -1.90
CA ILE A 97 5.18 3.63 -0.80
C ILE A 97 5.71 5.03 -0.46
N LEU A 98 4.83 6.01 -0.37
CA LEU A 98 5.14 7.37 0.11
C LEU A 98 4.82 7.52 1.59
N THR A 99 3.70 6.98 2.02
CA THR A 99 3.26 6.98 3.42
C THR A 99 2.16 5.94 3.62
N ALA A 100 1.84 5.66 4.87
CA ALA A 100 0.70 4.87 5.28
C ALA A 100 0.16 5.43 6.60
N PHE A 101 -1.16 5.41 6.76
CA PHE A 101 -1.86 6.02 7.90
C PHE A 101 -3.24 5.40 8.11
N SER A 102 -3.81 5.56 9.29
CA SER A 102 -5.19 5.18 9.60
C SER A 102 -6.08 6.41 9.84
N VAL A 103 -7.40 6.25 9.65
CA VAL A 103 -8.42 7.26 9.93
C VAL A 103 -9.66 6.58 10.51
N ASP A 104 -10.27 7.18 11.52
CA ASP A 104 -11.50 6.70 12.18
C ASP A 104 -12.78 6.98 11.36
N ASP A 105 -12.68 7.85 10.37
CA ASP A 105 -13.82 8.45 9.66
C ASP A 105 -14.30 7.60 8.47
N LYS A 106 -15.62 7.38 8.42
CA LYS A 106 -16.32 6.64 7.36
C LYS A 106 -16.38 7.41 6.03
N GLU A 107 -16.16 8.72 6.02
CA GLU A 107 -16.37 9.57 4.83
C GLU A 107 -15.10 9.90 4.03
N PHE A 108 -13.92 9.42 4.45
CA PHE A 108 -12.65 9.94 3.93
C PHE A 108 -12.43 9.69 2.42
N LEU A 109 -12.85 8.54 1.90
CA LEU A 109 -12.85 8.27 0.46
C LEU A 109 -14.22 8.59 -0.13
N LYS A 110 -14.40 9.82 -0.62
CA LYS A 110 -15.57 10.18 -1.44
C LYS A 110 -15.70 9.19 -2.59
N GLU A 111 -16.86 8.57 -2.75
CA GLU A 111 -17.13 7.49 -3.73
C GLU A 111 -16.61 7.81 -5.15
N LYS A 112 -16.69 9.08 -5.56
CA LYS A 112 -16.19 9.57 -6.86
C LYS A 112 -14.69 9.33 -7.12
N ASN A 113 -13.89 9.02 -6.09
CA ASN A 113 -12.46 8.77 -6.19
C ASN A 113 -12.09 7.28 -6.21
N VAL A 114 -13.08 6.39 -6.01
CA VAL A 114 -12.91 4.94 -5.99
C VAL A 114 -12.91 4.40 -7.42
N TYR A 115 -11.89 3.62 -7.80
CA TYR A 115 -11.79 3.04 -9.15
C TYR A 115 -12.19 1.57 -9.17
N TYR A 116 -11.58 0.78 -8.30
CA TYR A 116 -11.92 -0.62 -8.11
C TYR A 116 -12.32 -0.83 -6.66
N LYS A 117 -13.55 -1.33 -6.47
CA LYS A 117 -13.99 -1.98 -5.26
C LYS A 117 -13.67 -3.46 -5.42
N TYR A 118 -12.69 -3.94 -4.68
CA TYR A 118 -12.46 -5.37 -4.58
C TYR A 118 -13.47 -5.90 -3.57
N VAL A 119 -14.65 -6.28 -4.07
CA VAL A 119 -15.60 -7.04 -3.26
C VAL A 119 -14.93 -8.39 -3.04
N GLY A 120 -14.54 -8.68 -1.80
CA GLY A 120 -13.99 -9.98 -1.46
C GLY A 120 -14.97 -11.05 -1.92
N TYR A 121 -14.55 -11.90 -2.87
CA TYR A 121 -15.19 -13.19 -3.00
C TYR A 121 -14.81 -13.94 -1.72
N ILE A 122 -15.83 -14.21 -0.90
CA ILE A 122 -15.72 -15.26 0.11
C ILE A 122 -15.63 -16.54 -0.72
N ASP A 123 -14.46 -17.16 -0.77
CA ASP A 123 -14.36 -18.54 -1.21
C ASP A 123 -15.17 -19.36 -0.20
N TYR A 124 -16.39 -19.75 -0.58
CA TYR A 124 -17.08 -20.85 0.06
C TYR A 124 -16.34 -22.12 -0.34
N ASP A 125 -15.18 -22.34 0.27
CA ASP A 125 -14.55 -23.64 0.22
C ASP A 125 -15.49 -24.61 0.94
N ASN A 126 -16.09 -25.45 0.10
CA ASN A 126 -16.78 -26.68 0.43
C ASN A 126 -16.05 -27.43 1.55
N ASN A 127 -16.60 -27.39 2.76
CA ASN A 127 -16.29 -28.40 3.77
C ASN A 127 -17.52 -29.28 3.96
N THR A 128 -17.58 -30.30 3.11
CA THR A 128 -18.31 -31.54 3.35
C THR A 128 -17.67 -32.25 4.55
N TYR A 129 -18.44 -32.43 5.62
CA TYR A 129 -18.30 -33.54 6.56
C TYR A 129 -19.70 -34.09 6.85
#